data_AF-A0A5Q2VKU4-F1
#
_entry.id   AF-A0A5Q2VKU4-F1
#
_cell.length_a   1.000
_cell.length_b   1.000
_cell.length_c   1.000
_cell.angle_alpha   90.00
_cell.angle_beta   90.00
_cell.angle_gamma   90.00
#
_symmetry.space_group_name_H-M   'P 1'
#
loop_
_entity.id
_entity.type
_entity.pdbx_description
1 polymer ?
#
loop_
_entity_poly.entity_id
_entity_poly.type
_entity_poly.pdbx_seq_one_letter_code
_entity_poly.pdbx_strand_id
1 'polypeptide(L)'
;MKKASTVLLISFLLTGCGYQYDRARDRESANTLQQKRDVLLKWSPSEVKNRSIDDPINVYEARRNYIGSGEESDRFLSELISSCYNSTSDVCAYNYYANAAKKEGEEYREKQSKVAGEYSDFLIEERNKKTKVKKGDLFYCKVSINPVAEPTDSGMRVDVKDNVENVELVFSSGYKFMSPELKITEPASGLRTGVSNDGSNMFIATYDGNQYVINTYDKYILRQFTGKVLIDTEQREQVGRIIAYDCHKNK
;
A
#
# COMPACT_ATOMS: atom_id res chain seq x y z
N MET A 1 57.91 -25.67 -40.15
CA MET A 1 57.75 -25.87 -38.69
C MET A 1 56.32 -25.49 -38.29
N LYS A 2 55.44 -26.50 -38.10
CA LYS A 2 54.03 -26.33 -37.69
C LYS A 2 53.82 -27.11 -36.39
N LYS A 3 54.29 -26.59 -35.25
CA LYS A 3 54.10 -27.23 -33.92
C LYS A 3 53.93 -26.24 -32.76
N ALA A 4 53.59 -24.98 -33.03
CA ALA A 4 53.38 -23.97 -31.99
C ALA A 4 51.90 -23.58 -31.76
N SER A 5 50.97 -24.00 -32.63
CA SER A 5 49.55 -23.60 -32.52
C SER A 5 48.70 -24.49 -31.60
N THR A 6 49.19 -25.65 -31.17
CA THR A 6 48.37 -26.63 -30.43
C THR A 6 48.38 -26.45 -28.91
N VAL A 7 49.32 -25.66 -28.36
CA VAL A 7 49.46 -25.48 -26.89
C VAL A 7 48.51 -24.39 -26.36
N LEU A 8 48.17 -23.38 -27.16
CA LEU A 8 47.29 -22.28 -26.74
C LEU A 8 45.80 -22.67 -26.64
N LEU A 9 45.38 -23.74 -27.31
CA LEU A 9 44.00 -24.26 -27.28
C LEU A 9 43.69 -25.09 -26.01
N ILE A 10 44.71 -25.64 -25.35
CA ILE A 10 44.54 -26.45 -24.12
C ILE A 10 44.39 -25.55 -22.88
N SER A 11 45.04 -24.39 -22.87
CA SER A 11 44.97 -23.41 -21.77
C SER A 11 43.59 -22.76 -21.59
N PHE A 12 42.76 -22.69 -22.65
CA PHE A 12 41.38 -22.20 -22.54
C PHE A 12 40.37 -23.27 -22.08
N LEU A 13 40.72 -24.56 -22.13
CA LEU A 13 39.86 -25.66 -21.68
C LEU A 13 39.99 -25.95 -20.17
N LEU A 14 41.07 -25.48 -19.52
CA LEU A 14 41.36 -25.74 -18.11
C LEU A 14 40.74 -24.73 -17.13
N THR A 15 40.33 -23.55 -17.59
CA THR A 15 39.75 -22.50 -16.71
C THR A 15 38.38 -22.90 -16.15
N GLY A 16 37.60 -23.71 -16.88
CA GLY A 16 36.32 -24.25 -16.41
C GLY A 16 36.46 -25.37 -15.35
N CYS A 17 37.56 -26.11 -15.35
CA CYS A 17 37.80 -27.20 -14.40
C CYS A 17 38.20 -26.67 -13.01
N GLY A 18 38.96 -25.58 -12.94
CA GLY A 18 39.34 -24.94 -11.66
C GLY A 18 38.13 -24.42 -10.88
N TYR A 19 37.19 -23.78 -11.57
CA TYR A 19 35.93 -23.29 -10.98
C TYR A 19 35.09 -24.41 -10.35
N GLN A 20 34.93 -25.54 -11.05
CA GLN A 20 34.17 -26.67 -10.53
C GLN A 20 34.90 -27.40 -9.39
N TYR A 21 36.24 -27.47 -9.46
CA TYR A 21 37.07 -28.05 -8.41
C TYR A 21 37.01 -27.25 -7.10
N ASP A 22 37.19 -25.93 -7.17
CA ASP A 22 37.10 -25.07 -5.98
C ASP A 22 35.70 -25.12 -5.35
N ARG A 23 34.65 -25.19 -6.18
CA ARG A 23 33.27 -25.35 -5.70
C ARG A 23 33.03 -26.68 -5.00
N ALA A 24 33.56 -27.77 -5.57
CA ALA A 24 33.47 -29.09 -4.95
C ALA A 24 34.21 -29.13 -3.61
N ARG A 25 35.44 -28.60 -3.56
CA ARG A 25 36.23 -28.50 -2.32
C ARG A 25 35.51 -27.71 -1.24
N ASP A 26 34.99 -26.53 -1.58
CA ASP A 26 34.26 -25.70 -0.62
C ASP A 26 33.01 -26.43 -0.10
N ARG A 27 32.31 -27.16 -0.97
CA ARG A 27 31.15 -27.99 -0.58
C ARG A 27 31.51 -29.13 0.36
N GLU A 28 32.64 -29.80 0.14
CA GLU A 28 33.11 -30.88 1.01
C GLU A 28 33.58 -30.37 2.38
N SER A 29 34.11 -29.13 2.43
CA SER A 29 34.64 -28.53 3.66
C SER A 29 33.58 -27.98 4.62
N ALA A 30 32.36 -27.75 4.16
CA ALA A 30 31.29 -27.13 4.95
C ALA A 30 30.50 -28.16 5.77
N ASN A 31 30.54 -28.01 7.10
CA ASN A 31 29.99 -28.99 8.04
C ASN A 31 28.66 -28.56 8.66
N THR A 32 28.52 -27.27 8.98
CA THR A 32 27.30 -26.72 9.59
C THR A 32 26.29 -26.23 8.56
N LEU A 33 25.03 -26.06 8.95
CA LEU A 33 23.99 -25.51 8.06
C LEU A 33 24.37 -24.10 7.57
N GLN A 34 24.92 -23.28 8.47
CA GLN A 34 25.37 -21.92 8.18
C GLN A 34 26.54 -21.93 7.18
N GLN A 35 27.54 -22.79 7.38
CA GLN A 35 28.65 -22.93 6.42
C GLN A 35 28.16 -23.41 5.05
N LYS A 36 27.24 -24.37 5.01
CA LYS A 36 26.67 -24.88 3.76
C LYS A 36 25.86 -23.81 3.03
N ARG A 37 25.10 -22.99 3.76
CA ARG A 37 24.45 -21.79 3.21
C ARG A 37 25.50 -20.84 2.63
N ASP A 38 26.58 -20.53 3.34
CA ASP A 38 27.59 -19.58 2.87
C ASP A 38 28.27 -20.05 1.58
N VAL A 39 28.49 -21.35 1.43
CA VAL A 39 28.93 -21.95 0.17
C VAL A 39 27.90 -21.71 -0.95
N LEU A 40 26.60 -21.90 -0.69
CA LEU A 40 25.56 -21.63 -1.69
C LEU A 40 25.52 -20.14 -2.09
N LEU A 41 25.70 -19.23 -1.14
CA LEU A 41 25.74 -17.79 -1.42
C LEU A 41 26.99 -17.41 -2.24
N LYS A 42 28.16 -17.94 -1.88
CA LYS A 42 29.44 -17.69 -2.54
C LYS A 42 29.40 -18.08 -4.02
N TRP A 43 28.80 -19.23 -4.35
CA TRP A 43 28.78 -19.78 -5.69
C TRP A 43 27.51 -19.42 -6.50
N SER A 44 26.67 -18.53 -5.96
CA SER A 44 25.55 -17.95 -6.71
C SER A 44 26.06 -16.85 -7.64
N PRO A 45 25.39 -16.60 -8.79
CA PRO A 45 25.75 -15.50 -9.68
C PRO A 45 25.72 -14.15 -8.95
N SER A 46 26.67 -13.28 -9.30
CA SER A 46 26.70 -11.90 -8.79
C SER A 46 25.51 -11.06 -9.25
N GLU A 47 24.87 -11.46 -10.34
CA GLU A 47 23.66 -10.88 -10.91
C GLU A 47 22.82 -11.98 -11.59
N VAL A 48 21.52 -12.00 -11.32
CA VAL A 48 20.57 -12.89 -11.99
C VAL A 48 19.95 -12.19 -13.18
N LYS A 49 20.26 -12.69 -14.38
CA LYS A 49 19.71 -12.18 -15.64
C LYS A 49 18.26 -12.65 -15.82
N ASN A 50 17.43 -11.85 -16.50
CA ASN A 50 16.01 -12.11 -16.77
C ASN A 50 15.07 -12.11 -15.54
N ARG A 51 15.43 -11.37 -14.48
CA ARG A 51 14.55 -11.09 -13.34
C ARG A 51 13.51 -10.01 -13.67
N SER A 52 12.40 -9.94 -12.93
CA SER A 52 11.51 -8.77 -12.98
C SER A 52 12.21 -7.54 -12.38
N ILE A 53 11.75 -6.33 -12.75
CA ILE A 53 12.43 -5.09 -12.33
C ILE A 53 12.45 -4.93 -10.80
N ASP A 54 11.40 -5.42 -10.14
CA ASP A 54 11.19 -5.38 -8.69
C ASP A 54 11.81 -6.57 -7.93
N ASP A 55 12.34 -7.57 -8.65
CA ASP A 55 12.99 -8.73 -8.02
C ASP A 55 14.42 -8.39 -7.58
N PRO A 56 14.94 -9.04 -6.52
CA PRO A 56 16.32 -8.83 -6.06
C PRO A 56 17.35 -9.10 -7.17
N ILE A 57 18.44 -8.33 -7.19
CA ILE A 57 19.47 -8.41 -8.23
C ILE A 57 20.31 -9.69 -8.09
N ASN A 58 20.52 -10.15 -6.86
CA ASN A 58 21.32 -11.33 -6.54
C ASN A 58 20.90 -12.00 -5.24
N VAL A 59 21.56 -13.12 -4.91
CA VAL A 59 21.22 -13.94 -3.74
C VAL A 59 21.36 -13.19 -2.41
N TYR A 60 22.30 -12.25 -2.30
CA TYR A 60 22.51 -11.50 -1.06
C TYR A 60 21.37 -10.51 -0.83
N GLU A 61 20.87 -9.88 -1.89
CA GLU A 61 19.69 -9.03 -1.81
C GLU A 61 18.43 -9.84 -1.51
N ALA A 62 18.25 -10.98 -2.20
CA ALA A 62 17.13 -11.89 -1.92
C ALA A 62 17.12 -12.36 -0.45
N ARG A 63 18.28 -12.73 0.08
CA ARG A 63 18.46 -13.10 1.49
C ARG A 63 18.16 -11.95 2.44
N ARG A 64 18.65 -10.74 2.17
CA ARG A 64 18.34 -9.55 2.99
C ARG A 64 16.84 -9.27 3.01
N ASN A 65 16.17 -9.38 1.87
CA ASN A 65 14.73 -9.17 1.78
C ASN A 65 13.97 -10.21 2.63
N TYR A 66 14.38 -11.47 2.59
CA TYR A 66 13.81 -12.51 3.45
C TYR A 66 14.04 -12.23 4.94
N ILE A 67 15.29 -11.96 5.35
CA ILE A 67 15.64 -11.71 6.76
C ILE A 67 14.97 -10.44 7.31
N GLY A 68 14.65 -9.46 6.44
CA GLY A 68 13.93 -8.26 6.86
C GLY A 68 12.55 -8.54 7.48
N SER A 69 11.92 -9.67 7.14
CA SER A 69 10.60 -10.06 7.64
C SER A 69 10.54 -11.48 8.22
N GLY A 70 11.58 -12.29 8.05
CA GLY A 70 11.66 -13.68 8.48
C GLY A 70 13.00 -14.00 9.16
N GLU A 71 13.24 -15.28 9.43
CA GLU A 71 14.44 -15.75 10.14
C GLU A 71 15.03 -16.99 9.44
N GLU A 72 16.35 -17.02 9.30
CA GLU A 72 17.09 -18.22 8.88
C GLU A 72 17.19 -19.26 10.01
N SER A 73 16.04 -19.78 10.44
CA SER A 73 15.98 -20.87 11.42
C SER A 73 16.67 -22.14 10.91
N ASP A 74 17.05 -23.04 11.83
CA ASP A 74 17.66 -24.33 11.45
C ASP A 74 16.78 -25.14 10.50
N ARG A 75 15.44 -25.05 10.64
CA ARG A 75 14.50 -25.68 9.70
C ARG A 75 14.63 -25.08 8.31
N PHE A 76 14.60 -23.75 8.21
CA PHE A 76 14.75 -23.04 6.94
C PHE A 76 16.08 -23.40 6.26
N LEU A 77 17.18 -23.36 7.02
CA LEU A 77 18.50 -23.68 6.48
C LEU A 77 18.60 -25.16 6.04
N SER A 78 17.99 -26.07 6.80
CA SER A 78 17.94 -27.49 6.43
C SER A 78 17.19 -27.71 5.12
N GLU A 79 16.05 -27.05 4.93
CA GLU A 79 15.27 -27.12 3.68
C GLU A 79 16.03 -26.48 2.50
N LEU A 80 16.62 -25.29 2.68
CA LEU A 80 17.49 -24.65 1.68
C LEU A 80 18.61 -25.59 1.22
N ILE A 81 19.31 -26.22 2.15
CA ILE A 81 20.41 -27.14 1.86
C ILE A 81 19.88 -28.38 1.15
N SER A 82 18.78 -28.97 1.63
CA SER A 82 18.16 -30.12 1.00
C SER A 82 17.75 -29.82 -0.45
N SER A 83 17.26 -28.61 -0.73
CA SER A 83 16.82 -28.21 -2.08
C SER A 83 17.97 -27.82 -3.00
N CYS A 84 19.00 -27.14 -2.50
CA CYS A 84 19.98 -26.47 -3.35
C CYS A 84 21.41 -27.01 -3.27
N TYR A 85 21.80 -27.71 -2.21
CA TYR A 85 23.21 -28.03 -1.98
C TYR A 85 23.80 -28.98 -3.04
N ASN A 86 22.99 -29.91 -3.53
CA ASN A 86 23.36 -30.83 -4.60
C ASN A 86 22.80 -30.41 -5.97
N SER A 87 22.17 -29.23 -6.06
CA SER A 87 21.64 -28.71 -7.32
C SER A 87 22.77 -28.31 -8.28
N THR A 88 22.52 -28.54 -9.57
CA THR A 88 23.36 -28.05 -10.68
C THR A 88 23.03 -26.61 -11.08
N SER A 89 21.95 -26.04 -10.54
CA SER A 89 21.54 -24.67 -10.83
C SER A 89 22.22 -23.67 -9.89
N ASP A 90 23.02 -22.77 -10.47
CA ASP A 90 23.73 -21.72 -9.73
C ASP A 90 22.78 -20.68 -9.14
N VAL A 91 21.55 -20.57 -9.66
CA VAL A 91 20.51 -19.65 -9.16
C VAL A 91 19.58 -20.29 -8.12
N CYS A 92 19.82 -21.54 -7.70
CA CYS A 92 18.90 -22.24 -6.79
C CYS A 92 18.69 -21.49 -5.46
N ALA A 93 19.79 -21.10 -4.81
CA ALA A 93 19.71 -20.39 -3.53
C ALA A 93 19.03 -19.02 -3.69
N TYR A 94 19.31 -18.31 -4.79
CA TYR A 94 18.61 -17.07 -5.15
C TYR A 94 17.09 -17.28 -5.22
N ASN A 95 16.64 -18.26 -6.00
CA ASN A 95 15.21 -18.55 -6.17
C ASN A 95 14.57 -18.95 -4.83
N TYR A 96 15.28 -19.73 -4.01
CA TYR A 96 14.79 -20.14 -2.71
C TYR A 96 14.52 -18.95 -1.79
N TYR A 97 15.48 -18.03 -1.64
CA TYR A 97 15.30 -16.81 -0.83
C TYR A 97 14.24 -15.87 -1.41
N ALA A 98 14.23 -15.65 -2.72
CA ALA A 98 13.26 -14.76 -3.37
C ALA A 98 11.81 -15.27 -3.16
N ASN A 99 11.59 -16.58 -3.33
CA ASN A 99 10.28 -17.18 -3.10
C ASN A 99 9.88 -17.15 -1.62
N ALA A 100 10.81 -17.40 -0.71
CA ALA A 100 10.54 -17.33 0.72
C ALA A 100 10.14 -15.93 1.17
N ALA A 101 10.87 -14.89 0.72
CA ALA A 101 10.53 -13.50 1.01
C ALA A 101 9.15 -13.12 0.48
N LYS A 102 8.82 -13.54 -0.75
CA LYS A 102 7.50 -13.30 -1.34
C LYS A 102 6.39 -13.94 -0.51
N LYS A 103 6.57 -15.20 -0.12
CA LYS A 103 5.58 -15.94 0.69
C LYS A 103 5.35 -15.28 2.05
N GLU A 104 6.41 -14.92 2.77
CA GLU A 104 6.30 -14.18 4.04
C GLU A 104 5.58 -12.85 3.86
N GLY A 105 5.88 -12.12 2.78
CA GLY A 105 5.20 -10.88 2.44
C GLY A 105 3.70 -11.07 2.17
N GLU A 106 3.32 -12.13 1.47
CA GLU A 106 1.92 -12.50 1.21
C GLU A 106 1.18 -12.86 2.52
N GLU A 107 1.78 -13.70 3.36
CA GLU A 107 1.21 -14.08 4.67
C GLU A 107 1.05 -12.88 5.61
N TYR A 108 2.05 -11.99 5.66
CA TYR A 108 1.97 -10.76 6.44
C TYR A 108 0.85 -9.84 5.94
N ARG A 109 0.72 -9.66 4.63
CA ARG A 109 -0.37 -8.86 4.03
C ARG A 109 -1.74 -9.45 4.33
N GLU A 110 -1.88 -10.78 4.29
CA GLU A 110 -3.14 -11.44 4.65
C GLU A 110 -3.51 -11.20 6.12
N LYS A 111 -2.54 -11.33 7.04
CA LYS A 111 -2.74 -11.03 8.46
C LYS A 111 -3.15 -9.57 8.67
N GLN A 112 -2.47 -8.63 8.03
CA GLN A 112 -2.82 -7.21 8.10
C GLN A 112 -4.22 -6.92 7.55
N SER A 113 -4.60 -7.56 6.44
CA SER A 113 -5.93 -7.45 5.87
C SER A 113 -7.02 -7.93 6.84
N LYS A 114 -6.79 -9.05 7.53
CA LYS A 114 -7.72 -9.58 8.56
C LYS A 114 -7.88 -8.60 9.72
N VAL A 115 -6.77 -8.11 10.28
CA VAL A 115 -6.79 -7.12 11.37
C VAL A 115 -7.50 -5.83 10.95
N ALA A 116 -7.23 -5.33 9.74
CA ALA A 116 -7.90 -4.15 9.21
C ALA A 116 -9.41 -4.38 9.02
N GLY A 117 -9.82 -5.58 8.57
CA GLY A 117 -11.22 -5.99 8.47
C GLY A 117 -11.91 -6.02 9.82
N GLU A 118 -11.34 -6.70 10.82
CA GLU A 118 -11.88 -6.76 12.19
C GLU A 118 -12.01 -5.37 12.82
N TYR A 119 -11.02 -4.51 12.61
CA TYR A 119 -11.07 -3.12 13.09
C TYR A 119 -12.15 -2.29 12.37
N SER A 120 -12.29 -2.46 11.05
CA SER A 120 -13.37 -1.83 10.28
C SER A 120 -14.75 -2.26 10.78
N ASP A 121 -14.96 -3.56 11.03
CA ASP A 121 -16.23 -4.08 11.55
C ASP A 121 -16.55 -3.52 12.94
N PHE A 122 -15.55 -3.45 13.82
CA PHE A 122 -15.68 -2.80 15.12
C PHE A 122 -16.11 -1.32 14.98
N LEU A 123 -15.50 -0.56 14.07
CA LEU A 123 -15.87 0.84 13.82
C LEU A 123 -17.30 0.99 13.29
N ILE A 124 -17.74 0.08 12.41
CA ILE A 124 -19.12 0.04 11.92
C ILE A 124 -20.09 -0.19 13.09
N GLU A 125 -19.78 -1.12 13.99
CA GLU A 125 -20.60 -1.38 15.17
C GLU A 125 -20.68 -0.17 16.12
N GLU A 126 -19.54 0.44 16.44
CA GLU A 126 -19.48 1.65 17.28
C GLU A 126 -20.28 2.80 16.67
N ARG A 127 -20.17 3.00 15.36
CA ARG A 127 -20.96 3.98 14.64
C ARG A 127 -22.46 3.68 14.73
N ASN A 128 -22.86 2.42 14.58
CA ASN A 128 -24.26 2.01 14.63
C ASN A 128 -24.91 2.24 16.01
N LYS A 129 -24.12 2.35 17.09
CA LYS A 129 -24.59 2.71 18.43
C LYS A 129 -24.91 4.21 18.57
N LYS A 130 -24.34 5.06 17.71
CA LYS A 130 -24.57 6.51 17.74
C LYS A 130 -25.95 6.87 17.19
N THR A 131 -26.45 8.06 17.52
CA THR A 131 -27.76 8.53 17.06
C THR A 131 -27.81 8.58 15.54
N LYS A 132 -28.59 7.66 14.93
CA LYS A 132 -28.78 7.65 13.48
C LYS A 132 -29.59 8.86 13.06
N VAL A 133 -29.15 9.49 11.98
CA VAL A 133 -29.93 10.52 11.29
C VAL A 133 -31.08 9.85 10.55
N LYS A 134 -32.28 10.37 10.74
CA LYS A 134 -33.46 9.96 9.97
C LYS A 134 -33.72 10.98 8.87
N LYS A 135 -34.36 10.53 7.79
CA LYS A 135 -34.75 11.40 6.69
C LYS A 135 -35.59 12.58 7.21
N GLY A 136 -35.11 13.80 6.95
CA GLY A 136 -35.78 15.03 7.35
C GLY A 136 -35.42 15.52 8.75
N ASP A 137 -34.47 14.87 9.44
CA ASP A 137 -33.94 15.39 10.69
C ASP A 137 -33.35 16.79 10.47
N LEU A 138 -33.65 17.68 11.41
CA LEU A 138 -33.22 19.07 11.41
C LEU A 138 -32.41 19.35 12.67
N PHE A 139 -31.20 19.88 12.49
CA PHE A 139 -30.30 20.23 13.58
C PHE A 139 -29.94 21.70 13.51
N TYR A 140 -29.94 22.38 14.66
CA TYR A 140 -29.41 23.71 14.80
C TYR A 140 -27.99 23.63 15.37
N CYS A 141 -27.00 24.10 14.63
CA CYS A 141 -25.59 23.91 14.96
C CYS A 141 -24.81 25.24 14.97
N LYS A 142 -23.71 25.27 15.73
CA LYS A 142 -22.59 26.18 15.48
C LYS A 142 -21.87 25.76 14.21
N VAL A 143 -21.18 26.68 13.55
CA VAL A 143 -20.43 26.38 12.33
C VAL A 143 -19.02 26.92 12.39
N SER A 144 -18.09 26.17 11.82
CA SER A 144 -16.71 26.57 11.56
C SER A 144 -16.43 26.39 10.07
N ILE A 145 -15.88 27.42 9.42
CA ILE A 145 -15.57 27.43 7.99
C ILE A 145 -14.06 27.39 7.80
N ASN A 146 -13.60 26.45 6.99
CA ASN A 146 -12.20 26.14 6.71
C ASN A 146 -11.30 26.01 7.96
N PRO A 147 -11.72 25.30 9.03
CA PRO A 147 -10.85 25.09 10.17
C PRO A 147 -9.66 24.20 9.79
N VAL A 148 -8.47 24.62 10.22
CA VAL A 148 -7.23 23.84 10.06
C VAL A 148 -7.18 22.66 11.05
N ALA A 149 -7.79 22.81 12.23
CA ALA A 149 -7.80 21.81 13.30
C ALA A 149 -9.21 21.66 13.92
N GLU A 150 -9.32 21.83 15.24
CA GLU A 150 -10.59 21.79 15.97
C GLU A 150 -11.57 22.89 15.53
N PRO A 151 -12.88 22.64 15.64
CA PRO A 151 -13.89 23.64 15.29
C PRO A 151 -13.77 24.87 16.19
N THR A 152 -13.73 26.05 15.58
CA THR A 152 -13.77 27.34 16.29
C THR A 152 -15.11 28.02 15.96
N ASP A 153 -15.77 28.61 16.97
CA ASP A 153 -17.09 29.24 16.75
C ASP A 153 -16.91 30.47 15.87
N SER A 154 -17.44 30.39 14.65
CA SER A 154 -17.42 31.52 13.72
C SER A 154 -18.45 32.61 14.07
N GLY A 155 -19.27 32.39 15.11
CA GLY A 155 -20.41 33.24 15.46
C GLY A 155 -21.64 33.03 14.58
N MET A 156 -21.50 32.24 13.50
CA MET A 156 -22.60 31.88 12.61
C MET A 156 -23.34 30.64 13.12
N ARG A 157 -24.59 30.52 12.69
CA ARG A 157 -25.46 29.39 13.01
C ARG A 157 -26.02 28.82 11.72
N VAL A 158 -26.21 27.51 11.72
CA VAL A 158 -26.64 26.77 10.54
C VAL A 158 -27.69 25.74 10.95
N ASP A 159 -28.78 25.70 10.20
CA ASP A 159 -29.71 24.59 10.23
C ASP A 159 -29.20 23.52 9.26
N VAL A 160 -28.94 22.32 9.78
CA VAL A 160 -28.55 21.15 9.00
C VAL A 160 -29.77 20.27 8.81
N LYS A 161 -30.24 20.15 7.58
CA LYS A 161 -31.30 19.24 7.19
C LYS A 161 -30.72 18.05 6.45
N ASP A 162 -30.85 16.86 7.02
CA ASP A 162 -30.25 15.65 6.46
C ASP A 162 -31.35 14.67 6.03
N ASN A 163 -31.40 14.40 4.73
CA ASN A 163 -32.36 13.49 4.13
C ASN A 163 -31.77 12.09 3.87
N VAL A 164 -30.61 11.77 4.46
CA VAL A 164 -29.78 10.59 4.23
C VAL A 164 -29.09 10.62 2.86
N GLU A 165 -29.85 10.88 1.80
CA GLU A 165 -29.40 10.98 0.41
C GLU A 165 -28.75 12.34 0.10
N ASN A 166 -29.05 13.38 0.87
CA ASN A 166 -28.44 14.69 0.72
C ASN A 166 -28.43 15.42 2.06
N VAL A 167 -27.55 16.40 2.16
CA VAL A 167 -27.43 17.30 3.31
C VAL A 167 -27.59 18.73 2.81
N GLU A 168 -28.53 19.46 3.42
CA GLU A 168 -28.76 20.88 3.19
C GLU A 168 -28.31 21.66 4.43
N LEU A 169 -27.51 22.70 4.21
CA LEU A 169 -27.11 23.69 5.20
C LEU A 169 -27.84 25.00 4.90
N VAL A 170 -28.60 25.50 5.86
CA VAL A 170 -29.30 26.79 5.77
C VAL A 170 -28.67 27.73 6.79
N PHE A 171 -27.91 28.72 6.31
CA PHE A 171 -27.26 29.71 7.16
C PHE A 171 -28.26 30.79 7.57
N SER A 172 -28.03 31.42 8.73
CA SER A 172 -28.88 32.51 9.22
C SER A 172 -29.00 33.71 8.27
N SER A 173 -28.06 33.87 7.33
CA SER A 173 -28.12 34.88 6.26
C SER A 173 -29.17 34.57 5.19
N GLY A 174 -29.81 33.39 5.23
CA GLY A 174 -30.67 32.87 4.17
C GLY A 174 -29.91 32.17 3.06
N TYR A 175 -28.58 32.19 3.07
CA TYR A 175 -27.77 31.40 2.14
C TYR A 175 -27.99 29.91 2.38
N LYS A 176 -28.16 29.16 1.29
CA LYS A 176 -28.40 27.72 1.31
C LYS A 176 -27.35 27.00 0.51
N PHE A 177 -26.94 25.86 1.03
CA PHE A 177 -25.99 24.97 0.41
C PHE A 177 -26.57 23.56 0.47
N MET A 178 -26.73 22.91 -0.68
CA MET A 178 -27.28 21.55 -0.77
C MET A 178 -26.27 20.65 -1.46
N SER A 179 -25.99 19.51 -0.85
CA SER A 179 -25.13 18.51 -1.46
C SER A 179 -25.81 17.86 -2.68
N PRO A 180 -25.04 17.29 -3.64
CA PRO A 180 -25.56 16.31 -4.57
C PRO A 180 -26.06 15.05 -3.83
N GLU A 181 -26.58 14.08 -4.58
CA GLU A 181 -26.89 12.76 -4.03
C GLU A 181 -25.62 12.12 -3.45
N LEU A 182 -25.69 11.75 -2.18
CA LEU A 182 -24.61 11.20 -1.38
C LEU A 182 -24.82 9.70 -1.19
N LYS A 183 -23.75 8.93 -1.38
CA LYS A 183 -23.73 7.47 -1.15
C LYS A 183 -22.68 7.13 -0.12
N ILE A 184 -22.96 6.16 0.74
CA ILE A 184 -21.98 5.66 1.71
C ILE A 184 -20.83 5.02 0.91
N THR A 185 -19.64 5.59 1.05
CA THR A 185 -18.40 5.10 0.40
C THR A 185 -17.44 4.48 1.42
N GLU A 186 -17.54 4.86 2.70
CA GLU A 186 -16.82 4.23 3.80
C GLU A 186 -17.80 3.93 4.96
N PRO A 187 -18.27 2.67 5.07
CA PRO A 187 -19.27 2.30 6.08
C PRO A 187 -18.82 2.54 7.53
N ALA A 188 -17.53 2.28 7.83
CA ALA A 188 -16.93 2.41 9.15
C ALA A 188 -17.01 3.84 9.71
N SER A 189 -16.58 4.82 8.93
CA SER A 189 -16.66 6.23 9.33
C SER A 189 -18.05 6.84 9.09
N GLY A 190 -18.81 6.27 8.16
CA GLY A 190 -20.04 6.88 7.67
C GLY A 190 -19.89 8.01 6.70
N LEU A 191 -18.72 8.06 6.09
CA LEU A 191 -18.44 8.95 4.99
C LEU A 191 -19.40 8.65 3.84
N ARG A 192 -20.11 9.71 3.45
CA ARG A 192 -20.93 9.74 2.26
C ARG A 192 -20.28 10.64 1.23
N THR A 193 -20.15 10.15 0.01
CA THR A 193 -19.61 10.91 -1.11
C THR A 193 -20.68 11.13 -2.16
N GLY A 194 -20.73 12.34 -2.71
CA GLY A 194 -21.50 12.67 -3.90
C GLY A 194 -20.69 13.52 -4.86
N VAL A 195 -21.08 13.50 -6.12
CA VAL A 195 -20.45 14.29 -7.18
C VAL A 195 -21.55 15.10 -7.85
N SER A 196 -21.28 16.36 -8.19
CA SER A 196 -22.21 17.19 -8.96
C SER A 196 -22.49 16.57 -10.35
N ASN A 197 -23.63 16.94 -10.95
CA ASN A 197 -24.08 16.36 -12.22
C ASN A 197 -23.10 16.57 -13.39
N ASP A 198 -22.36 17.69 -13.35
CA ASP A 198 -21.32 18.05 -14.33
C ASP A 198 -19.94 17.42 -14.02
N GLY A 199 -19.83 16.68 -12.91
CA GLY A 199 -18.59 16.03 -12.49
C GLY A 199 -17.52 16.96 -11.92
N SER A 200 -17.81 18.27 -11.82
CA SER A 200 -16.82 19.28 -11.41
C SER A 200 -16.53 19.26 -9.92
N ASN A 201 -17.53 18.95 -9.08
CA ASN A 201 -17.44 19.11 -7.64
C ASN A 201 -17.68 17.78 -6.91
N MET A 202 -16.82 17.45 -5.96
CA MET A 202 -17.01 16.37 -4.99
C MET A 202 -17.49 16.91 -3.66
N PHE A 203 -18.37 16.16 -3.03
CA PHE A 203 -18.86 16.42 -1.69
C PHE A 203 -18.60 15.19 -0.85
N ILE A 204 -17.98 15.40 0.30
CA ILE A 204 -17.75 14.37 1.29
C ILE A 204 -18.39 14.85 2.58
N ALA A 205 -19.39 14.12 3.07
CA ALA A 205 -20.09 14.44 4.30
C ALA A 205 -20.00 13.27 5.29
N THR A 206 -19.63 13.57 6.53
CA THR A 206 -19.63 12.63 7.65
C THR A 206 -20.51 13.19 8.77
N TYR A 207 -21.19 12.29 9.48
CA TYR A 207 -21.89 12.62 10.72
C TYR A 207 -21.53 11.56 11.75
N ASP A 208 -20.94 12.01 12.85
CA ASP A 208 -20.40 11.13 13.89
C ASP A 208 -21.30 11.02 15.12
N GLY A 209 -22.56 11.47 15.02
CA GLY A 209 -23.50 11.52 16.14
C GLY A 209 -23.53 12.86 16.89
N ASN A 210 -22.50 13.70 16.76
CA ASN A 210 -22.39 14.98 17.46
C ASN A 210 -22.15 16.16 16.51
N GLN A 211 -21.45 15.93 15.40
CA GLN A 211 -21.08 16.95 14.44
C GLN A 211 -21.13 16.43 13.01
N TYR A 212 -21.32 17.37 12.08
CA TYR A 212 -21.17 17.19 10.65
C TYR A 212 -19.84 17.75 10.19
N VAL A 213 -19.09 16.97 9.40
CA VAL A 213 -17.93 17.47 8.65
C VAL A 213 -18.22 17.30 7.18
N ILE A 214 -18.22 18.42 6.46
CA ILE A 214 -18.48 18.51 5.03
C ILE A 214 -17.25 19.08 4.35
N ASN A 215 -16.66 18.32 3.43
CA ASN A 215 -15.55 18.76 2.60
C ASN A 215 -16.01 18.84 1.15
N THR A 216 -15.61 19.90 0.47
CA THR A 216 -15.86 20.11 -0.96
C THR A 216 -14.55 20.11 -1.72
N TYR A 217 -14.54 19.45 -2.86
CA TYR A 217 -13.38 19.36 -3.74
C TYR A 217 -13.73 19.76 -5.15
N ASP A 218 -12.89 20.57 -5.76
CA ASP A 218 -13.03 20.92 -7.17
C ASP A 218 -12.13 20.01 -8.01
N LYS A 219 -12.66 19.57 -9.13
CA LYS A 219 -11.92 18.81 -10.13
C LYS A 219 -11.16 19.78 -11.03
N TYR A 220 -9.86 19.53 -11.20
CA TYR A 220 -9.05 20.22 -12.17
C TYR A 220 -8.22 19.23 -12.99
N ILE A 221 -7.80 19.65 -14.19
CA ILE A 221 -6.98 18.85 -15.09
C ILE A 221 -5.57 19.41 -15.06
N LEU A 222 -4.63 18.60 -14.58
CA LEU A 222 -3.22 18.89 -14.68
C LEU A 222 -2.70 18.39 -16.04
N ARG A 223 -2.40 19.33 -16.94
CA ARG A 223 -1.83 19.02 -18.26
C ARG A 223 -0.32 19.14 -18.22
N GLN A 224 0.38 18.05 -18.51
CA GLN A 224 1.84 17.99 -18.58
C GLN A 224 2.30 17.63 -20.00
N PHE A 225 3.33 18.30 -20.48
CA PHE A 225 3.96 18.00 -21.77
C PHE A 225 5.30 17.29 -21.53
N THR A 226 5.41 16.05 -21.96
CA THR A 226 6.63 15.23 -21.79
C THR A 226 7.55 15.27 -23.02
N GLY A 227 7.45 16.32 -23.84
CA GLY A 227 8.23 16.48 -25.07
C GLY A 227 7.67 15.75 -26.30
N LYS A 228 6.85 14.70 -26.10
CA LYS A 228 6.23 13.93 -27.19
C LYS A 228 4.72 13.73 -27.05
N VAL A 229 4.20 13.82 -25.83
CA VAL A 229 2.80 13.55 -25.52
C VAL A 229 2.28 14.59 -24.53
N LEU A 230 1.01 14.95 -24.69
CA LEU A 230 0.25 15.67 -23.67
C LEU A 230 -0.42 14.64 -22.75
N ILE A 231 -0.12 14.72 -21.47
CA ILE A 231 -0.73 13.87 -20.43
C ILE A 231 -1.65 14.77 -19.63
N ASP A 232 -2.94 14.46 -19.67
CA ASP A 232 -3.96 15.07 -18.81
C ASP A 232 -4.20 14.16 -17.62
N THR A 233 -3.91 14.66 -16.43
CA THR A 233 -4.17 13.94 -15.17
C THR A 233 -5.27 14.67 -14.42
N GLU A 234 -6.36 13.97 -14.13
CA GLU A 234 -7.42 14.51 -13.28
C GLU A 234 -6.94 14.57 -11.83
N GLN A 235 -7.16 15.71 -11.19
CA GLN A 235 -6.82 15.95 -9.79
C GLN A 235 -8.03 16.55 -9.07
N ARG A 236 -8.07 16.41 -7.74
CA ARG A 236 -9.09 17.00 -6.88
C ARG A 236 -8.42 17.77 -5.74
N GLU A 237 -8.73 19.05 -5.62
CA GLU A 237 -8.21 19.90 -4.54
C GLU A 237 -9.35 20.23 -3.58
N GLN A 238 -9.05 20.18 -2.28
CA GLN A 238 -10.02 20.58 -1.28
C GLN A 238 -10.16 22.11 -1.28
N VAL A 239 -11.32 22.60 -1.68
CA VAL A 239 -11.61 24.04 -1.74
C VAL A 239 -12.42 24.53 -0.56
N GLY A 240 -13.03 23.62 0.20
CA GLY A 240 -13.87 23.97 1.34
C GLY A 240 -13.95 22.88 2.39
N ARG A 241 -14.05 23.32 3.65
CA ARG A 241 -14.35 22.50 4.82
C ARG A 241 -15.34 23.23 5.69
N ILE A 242 -16.47 22.62 5.97
CA ILE A 242 -17.48 23.11 6.92
C ILE A 242 -17.60 22.09 8.03
N ILE A 243 -17.46 22.53 9.27
CA ILE A 243 -17.78 21.72 10.44
C ILE A 243 -19.01 22.35 11.11
N ALA A 244 -20.13 21.64 11.12
CA ALA A 244 -21.28 22.00 11.92
C ALA A 244 -21.25 21.17 13.20
N TYR A 245 -21.12 21.82 14.35
CA TYR A 245 -20.85 21.17 15.63
C TYR A 245 -21.70 21.79 16.74
N ASP A 246 -21.70 21.16 17.91
CA ASP A 246 -22.61 21.53 19.01
C ASP A 246 -24.06 21.57 18.52
N CYS A 247 -24.44 20.50 17.81
CA CYS A 247 -25.70 20.40 17.11
C CYS A 247 -26.82 19.98 18.07
N HIS A 248 -27.92 20.73 18.05
CA HIS A 248 -29.14 20.39 18.77
C HIS A 248 -30.23 20.01 17.79
N LYS A 249 -30.83 18.84 17.96
CA LYS A 249 -31.96 18.42 17.14
C LYS A 249 -33.19 19.27 17.46
N ASN A 250 -33.76 19.91 16.44
CA ASN A 250 -35.04 20.60 16.58
C ASN A 250 -36.14 19.55 16.80
N LYS A 251 -37.05 19.82 17.75
CA LYS A 251 -38.19 18.94 18.07
C LYS A 251 -39.25 18.97 16.98
#